data_AF-A0A7V0IF63-F1
#
_entry.id   AF-A0A7V0IF63-F1
#
_cell.length_a   1.000
_cell.length_b   1.000
_cell.length_c   1.000
_cell.angle_alpha   90.00
_cell.angle_beta   90.00
_cell.angle_gamma   90.00
#
_symmetry.space_group_name_H-M   'P 1'
#
loop_
_entity.id
_entity.type
_entity.pdbx_description
1 polymer ?
#
loop_
_entity_poly.entity_id
_entity_poly.type
_entity_poly.pdbx_seq_one_letter_code
_entity_poly.pdbx_strand_id
1 'polypeptide(L)'
;MKRCVYLLLIMIGMVSAQSLVRVWNDDVAKAIFGGYDVVYLRGDIYADVVAYPADTLRMLQDGIDFEVIIPNIVEYYASRLDKNVRMGGYRT
;
A
#
# COMPACT_ATOMS: atom_id res chain seq x y z
N MET A 1 -25.58 8.64 -22.86
CA MET A 1 -24.39 7.76 -23.01
C MET A 1 -23.11 8.31 -22.41
N LYS A 2 -22.79 9.62 -22.52
CA LYS A 2 -21.56 10.19 -21.94
C LYS A 2 -21.43 10.04 -20.41
N ARG A 3 -22.54 10.17 -19.65
CA ARG A 3 -22.54 10.06 -18.17
C ARG A 3 -22.16 8.67 -17.63
N CYS A 4 -22.52 7.59 -18.34
CA CYS A 4 -22.16 6.23 -17.90
C CYS A 4 -20.65 5.95 -18.04
N VAL A 5 -19.98 6.57 -19.00
CA VAL A 5 -18.53 6.39 -19.21
C VAL A 5 -17.71 7.06 -18.09
N TYR A 6 -18.16 8.23 -17.60
CA TYR A 6 -17.49 8.92 -16.49
C TYR A 6 -17.61 8.17 -15.16
N LEU A 7 -18.77 7.55 -14.87
CA LEU A 7 -18.96 6.73 -13.67
C LEU A 7 -18.08 5.48 -13.67
N LEU A 8 -17.84 4.87 -14.84
CA LEU A 8 -16.98 3.69 -14.97
C LEU A 8 -15.51 4.03 -14.66
N LEU A 9 -15.01 5.18 -15.12
CA LEU A 9 -13.64 5.65 -14.87
C LEU A 9 -13.37 5.95 -13.39
N ILE A 10 -14.36 6.50 -12.68
CA ILE A 10 -14.23 6.79 -11.24
C ILE A 10 -14.15 5.48 -10.44
N MET A 11 -14.93 4.46 -10.83
CA MET A 11 -14.89 3.14 -10.19
C MET A 11 -13.57 2.41 -10.46
N ILE A 12 -12.96 2.57 -11.64
CA ILE A 12 -11.63 2.00 -11.95
C ILE A 12 -10.54 2.68 -11.11
N GLY A 13 -10.65 3.99 -10.86
CA GLY A 13 -9.71 4.74 -10.02
C GLY A 13 -9.69 4.31 -8.55
N MET A 14 -10.84 3.88 -8.00
CA MET A 14 -10.94 3.37 -6.63
C MET A 14 -10.35 1.96 -6.45
N VAL A 15 -10.17 1.18 -7.52
CA VAL A 15 -9.75 -0.24 -7.47
C VAL A 15 -8.22 -0.43 -7.55
N SER A 16 -7.45 0.65 -7.73
CA SER A 16 -5.99 0.58 -7.98
C SER A 16 -5.13 1.30 -6.93
N ALA A 17 -5.69 1.67 -5.78
CA ALA A 17 -4.87 2.30 -4.73
C ALA A 17 -3.98 1.24 -4.06
N GLN A 18 -2.67 1.35 -4.29
CA GLN A 18 -1.67 0.58 -3.55
C GLN A 18 -1.58 1.11 -2.11
N SER A 19 -1.54 0.20 -1.16
CA SER A 19 -1.34 0.49 0.26
C SER A 19 0.06 0.10 0.69
N LEU A 20 0.61 0.80 1.69
CA LEU A 20 1.79 0.35 2.42
C LEU A 20 1.28 -0.36 3.66
N VAL A 21 1.56 -1.65 3.75
CA VAL A 21 1.21 -2.49 4.90
C VAL A 21 2.47 -2.92 5.63
N ARG A 22 2.34 -3.19 6.92
CA ARG A 22 3.41 -3.70 7.76
C ARG A 22 3.05 -5.10 8.23
N VAL A 23 3.95 -6.03 7.97
CA VAL A 23 3.91 -7.41 8.47
C VAL A 23 4.87 -7.51 9.66
N TRP A 24 4.42 -8.11 10.76
CA TRP A 24 5.17 -8.17 12.02
C TRP A 24 5.75 -9.56 12.29
N ASN A 25 6.89 -9.59 12.99
CA ASN A 25 7.48 -10.76 13.65
C ASN A 25 7.44 -12.05 12.80
N ASP A 26 6.65 -13.03 13.23
CA ASP A 26 6.61 -14.40 12.73
C ASP A 26 6.20 -14.50 11.24
N ASP A 27 5.50 -13.49 10.72
CA ASP A 27 5.04 -13.47 9.34
C ASP A 27 6.02 -12.77 8.38
N VAL A 28 7.08 -12.14 8.89
CA VAL A 28 8.10 -11.45 8.07
C VAL A 28 8.72 -12.40 7.05
N ALA A 29 9.07 -13.62 7.47
CA ALA A 29 9.62 -14.63 6.56
C ALA A 29 8.63 -14.99 5.45
N LYS A 30 7.34 -15.12 5.76
CA LYS A 30 6.30 -15.40 4.77
C LYS A 30 6.15 -14.25 3.76
N ALA A 31 6.25 -13.00 4.23
CA ALA A 31 6.24 -11.84 3.35
C ALA A 31 7.45 -11.81 2.39
N ILE A 32 8.65 -12.11 2.90
CA ILE A 32 9.89 -12.13 2.10
C ILE A 32 9.87 -13.25 1.05
N PHE A 33 9.55 -14.47 1.47
CA PHE A 33 9.62 -15.65 0.59
C PHE A 33 8.33 -15.88 -0.21
N GLY A 34 7.22 -15.22 0.14
CA GLY A 34 5.94 -15.28 -0.57
C GLY A 34 5.85 -14.42 -1.83
N GLY A 35 6.93 -13.71 -2.18
CA GLY A 35 7.00 -12.89 -3.40
C GLY A 35 6.09 -11.66 -3.34
N TYR A 36 6.02 -11.01 -2.17
CA TYR A 36 5.38 -9.70 -2.04
C TYR A 36 6.41 -8.58 -2.28
N ASP A 37 5.93 -7.39 -2.61
CA ASP A 37 6.78 -6.23 -2.88
C ASP A 37 7.27 -5.57 -1.57
N VAL A 38 8.28 -6.19 -0.95
CA VAL A 38 8.90 -5.71 0.29
C VAL A 38 9.79 -4.52 -0.01
N VAL A 39 9.43 -3.34 0.53
CA VAL A 39 10.16 -2.08 0.31
C VAL A 39 11.08 -1.72 1.48
N TYR A 40 10.83 -2.28 2.66
CA TYR A 40 11.68 -2.09 3.82
C TYR A 40 11.64 -3.31 4.73
N LEU A 41 12.79 -3.64 5.31
CA LEU A 41 12.95 -4.75 6.24
C LEU A 41 13.72 -4.30 7.47
N ARG A 42 13.17 -4.55 8.65
CA ARG A 42 13.85 -4.38 9.93
C ARG A 42 14.15 -5.71 10.58
N GLY A 43 15.12 -6.42 10.03
CA GLY A 43 15.49 -7.76 10.49
C GLY A 43 14.25 -8.68 10.52
N ASP A 44 14.04 -9.34 11.64
CA ASP A 44 12.88 -10.20 11.93
C ASP A 44 11.72 -9.47 12.63
N ILE A 45 11.83 -8.15 12.85
CA ILE A 45 10.82 -7.39 13.62
C ILE A 45 9.62 -7.02 12.75
N TYR A 46 9.86 -6.43 11.58
CA TYR A 46 8.80 -6.13 10.62
C TYR A 46 9.32 -5.95 9.20
N ALA A 47 8.42 -6.15 8.24
CA ALA A 47 8.59 -5.81 6.84
C ALA A 47 7.49 -4.85 6.40
N ASP A 48 7.85 -3.76 5.72
CA ASP A 48 6.89 -2.90 5.05
C ASP A 48 6.76 -3.35 3.59
N VAL A 49 5.53 -3.52 3.14
CA VAL A 49 5.16 -4.14 1.87
C VAL A 49 4.22 -3.22 1.12
N VAL A 50 4.50 -3.01 -0.17
CA VAL A 50 3.55 -2.38 -1.09
C VAL A 50 2.56 -3.44 -1.52
N ALA A 51 1.28 -3.22 -1.22
CA ALA A 51 0.23 -4.19 -1.44
C ALA A 51 -0.92 -3.58 -2.26
N TYR A 52 -1.23 -4.22 -3.39
CA TYR A 52 -2.49 -4.04 -4.09
C TYR A 52 -3.62 -4.76 -3.34
N PRO A 53 -4.90 -4.46 -3.64
CA PRO A 53 -6.03 -5.17 -3.01
C PRO A 53 -5.99 -6.71 -3.16
N ALA A 54 -5.41 -7.21 -4.25
CA ALA A 54 -5.22 -8.65 -4.44
C ALA A 54 -4.14 -9.24 -3.51
N ASP A 55 -3.09 -8.46 -3.22
CA ASP A 55 -2.00 -8.90 -2.35
C ASP A 55 -2.45 -8.99 -0.90
N THR A 56 -3.22 -8.01 -0.41
CA THR A 56 -3.77 -8.04 0.95
C THR A 56 -4.74 -9.19 1.13
N LEU A 57 -5.56 -9.51 0.12
CA LEU A 57 -6.40 -10.71 0.13
C LEU A 57 -5.57 -12.00 0.20
N ARG A 58 -4.50 -12.08 -0.60
CA ARG A 58 -3.57 -13.23 -0.59
C ARG A 58 -2.88 -13.36 0.77
N MET A 59 -2.43 -12.26 1.38
CA MET A 59 -1.85 -12.26 2.73
C MET A 59 -2.80 -12.88 3.77
N LEU A 60 -4.08 -12.48 3.76
CA LEU A 60 -5.08 -13.07 4.65
C LEU A 60 -5.27 -14.58 4.41
N GLN A 61 -5.23 -15.02 3.15
CA GLN A 61 -5.32 -16.45 2.78
C GLN A 61 -4.10 -17.25 3.23
N ASP A 62 -2.91 -16.64 3.16
CA ASP A 62 -1.64 -17.22 3.60
C ASP A 62 -1.44 -17.14 5.12
N GLY A 63 -2.43 -16.60 5.85
CA GLY A 63 -2.39 -16.45 7.30
C GLY A 63 -1.28 -15.50 7.74
N ILE A 64 -1.11 -14.39 7.01
CA ILE A 64 -0.20 -13.28 7.32
C ILE A 64 -1.04 -12.16 7.92
N ASP A 65 -0.74 -11.77 9.16
CA ASP A 65 -1.33 -10.57 9.76
C ASP A 65 -0.57 -9.32 9.32
N PHE A 66 -1.30 -8.22 9.11
CA PHE A 66 -0.71 -6.96 8.66
C PHE A 66 -1.48 -5.73 9.14
N GLU A 67 -0.74 -4.65 9.33
CA GLU A 67 -1.26 -3.32 9.65
C GLU A 67 -1.18 -2.41 8.41
N VAL A 68 -2.24 -1.70 8.07
CA VAL A 68 -2.19 -0.69 7.00
C VAL A 68 -1.56 0.60 7.54
N ILE A 69 -0.35 0.92 7.10
CA ILE A 69 0.39 2.13 7.51
C ILE A 69 0.01 3.32 6.62
N ILE A 70 -0.11 3.10 5.31
CA ILE A 70 -0.52 4.11 4.33
C ILE A 70 -1.60 3.49 3.43
N PRO A 71 -2.86 3.93 3.51
CA PRO A 71 -3.94 3.32 2.73
C PRO A 71 -3.84 3.62 1.23
N ASN A 72 -3.22 4.73 0.85
CA ASN A 72 -3.01 5.11 -0.55
C ASN A 72 -1.64 5.76 -0.72
N ILE A 73 -0.67 4.96 -1.19
CA ILE A 73 0.72 5.39 -1.40
C ILE A 73 0.82 6.52 -2.43
N VAL A 74 0.02 6.45 -3.49
CA VAL A 74 0.05 7.43 -4.59
C VAL A 74 -0.39 8.80 -4.07
N GLU A 75 -1.54 8.86 -3.40
CA GLU A 75 -2.05 10.10 -2.80
C GLU A 75 -1.10 10.62 -1.72
N TYR A 76 -0.58 9.73 -0.88
CA TYR A 76 0.36 10.10 0.17
C TYR A 76 1.63 10.78 -0.38
N TYR A 77 2.28 10.19 -1.38
CA TYR A 77 3.47 10.81 -1.98
C TYR A 77 3.13 12.02 -2.85
N ALA A 78 2.01 12.03 -3.57
CA ALA A 78 1.55 13.20 -4.31
C ALA A 78 1.35 14.41 -3.37
N SER A 79 0.76 14.19 -2.19
CA SER A 79 0.57 15.22 -1.16
C SER A 79 1.89 15.77 -0.60
N ARG A 80 2.98 15.01 -0.70
CA ARG A 80 4.32 15.43 -0.26
C ARG A 80 5.09 16.19 -1.32
N LEU A 81 4.73 16.00 -2.59
CA LEU A 81 5.30 16.73 -3.72
C LEU A 81 4.52 18.02 -4.01
N ASP A 82 3.23 18.06 -3.66
CA ASP A 82 2.42 19.28 -3.74
C ASP A 82 2.84 20.29 -2.67
N LYS A 83 3.44 21.40 -3.13
CA LYS A 83 3.89 22.52 -2.28
C LYS A 83 2.74 23.23 -1.54
N ASN A 84 1.49 22.99 -1.93
CA ASN A 84 0.31 23.57 -1.29
C ASN A 84 -0.23 22.74 -0.13
N VAL A 85 0.21 21.49 0.03
CA VAL A 85 -0.19 20.64 1.15
C VAL A 85 0.84 20.82 2.27
N ARG A 86 0.37 21.00 3.52
CA ARG A 86 1.21 21.31 4.71
C ARG A 86 2.28 20.26 5.06
N MET A 87 2.31 19.12 4.38
CA MET A 87 3.33 18.06 4.53
C MET A 87 4.25 17.97 3.31
N GLY A 88 4.32 19.03 2.50
CA GLY A 88 5.25 19.18 1.39
C GLY A 88 6.63 19.64 1.88
N GLY A 89 7.57 18.70 1.94
CA GLY A 89 8.98 18.96 2.23
C GLY A 89 9.43 18.36 3.55
N TYR A 90 10.07 17.19 3.49
CA TYR A 90 10.95 16.76 4.58
C TYR A 90 11.98 17.88 4.83
N ARG A 91 12.13 18.29 6.09
CA ARG A 91 13.45 18.73 6.54
C ARG A 91 14.34 17.49 6.42
N THR A 92 15.31 17.57 5.51
CA THR A 92 16.50 16.72 5.55
C THR A 92 17.21 16.90 6.88
#